data_AF-A0A1H8A9R9-F1
#
_entry.id   AF-A0A1H8A9R9-F1
#
_cell.length_a   1.000
_cell.length_b   1.000
_cell.length_c   1.000
_cell.angle_alpha   90.00
_cell.angle_beta   90.00
_cell.angle_gamma   90.00
#
_symmetry.space_group_name_H-M   'P 1'
#
loop_
_entity.id
_entity.type
_entity.pdbx_description
1 polymer ?
#
loop_
_entity_poly.entity_id
_entity_poly.type
_entity_poly.pdbx_seq_one_letter_code
_entity_poly.pdbx_strand_id
1 'polypeptide(L)'
;MDRKSALRELLELKKPLDEILPTLDRFERDSVPLVIFERRHVVSILRRYCDGDLNRHDVERWASLIVSRSDIDYNSDAVLREHLLELALPANSQLTRERAGKSAVALIEGPTAKAVEAAARVLHYEGLRHGWWDTYTKSYDELAATDPIGKFEFDGLVERMLMAAIRAETDDNQ
;
A
#
# COMPACT_ATOMS: atom_id res chain seq x y z
N MET A 1 -7.83 24.99 -8.62
CA MET A 1 -7.73 23.62 -8.08
C MET A 1 -6.86 23.67 -6.85
N ASP A 2 -7.28 23.06 -5.74
CA ASP A 2 -6.47 22.95 -4.52
C ASP A 2 -5.54 21.71 -4.54
N ARG A 3 -4.56 21.68 -3.62
CA ARG A 3 -3.56 20.60 -3.50
C ARG A 3 -4.19 19.23 -3.32
N LYS A 4 -5.19 19.10 -2.44
CA LYS A 4 -5.84 17.81 -2.14
C LYS A 4 -6.56 17.26 -3.37
N SER A 5 -7.21 18.14 -4.14
CA SER A 5 -7.86 17.78 -5.39
C SER A 5 -6.84 17.34 -6.45
N ALA A 6 -5.72 18.04 -6.60
CA ALA A 6 -4.64 17.67 -7.51
C ALA A 6 -4.01 16.31 -7.14
N LEU A 7 -3.82 16.05 -5.84
CA LEU A 7 -3.35 14.75 -5.34
C LEU A 7 -4.32 13.62 -5.69
N ARG A 8 -5.64 13.84 -5.56
CA ARG A 8 -6.63 12.83 -5.97
C ARG A 8 -6.58 12.53 -7.47
N GLU A 9 -6.37 13.55 -8.31
CA GLU A 9 -6.19 13.33 -9.75
C GLU A 9 -4.95 12.47 -10.04
N LEU A 10 -3.86 12.66 -9.28
CA LEU A 10 -2.68 11.79 -9.34
C LEU A 10 -2.99 10.35 -8.91
N LEU A 11 -3.67 10.16 -7.76
CA LEU A 11 -3.97 8.80 -7.26
C LEU A 11 -4.82 8.01 -8.24
N GLU A 12 -5.76 8.67 -8.92
CA GLU A 12 -6.66 8.04 -9.89
C GLU A 12 -6.08 7.97 -11.32
N LEU A 13 -5.01 8.73 -11.59
CA LEU A 13 -4.41 8.92 -12.91
C LEU A 13 -5.45 9.16 -14.02
N LYS A 14 -6.42 10.05 -13.76
CA LYS A 14 -7.53 10.32 -14.70
C LYS A 14 -7.09 11.04 -15.98
N LYS A 15 -5.93 11.68 -15.95
CA LYS A 15 -5.32 12.43 -17.05
C LYS A 15 -3.84 12.02 -17.16
N PRO A 16 -3.19 12.29 -18.31
CA PRO A 16 -1.75 12.12 -18.45
C PRO A 16 -0.98 12.87 -17.36
N LEU A 17 0.12 12.29 -16.87
CA LEU A 17 0.94 12.91 -15.81
C LEU A 17 1.41 14.31 -16.20
N ASP A 18 1.71 14.54 -17.48
CA ASP A 18 2.20 15.83 -17.97
C ASP A 18 1.15 16.96 -17.85
N GLU A 19 -0.14 16.62 -17.69
CA GLU A 19 -1.21 17.58 -17.37
C GLU A 19 -1.37 17.81 -15.85
N ILE A 20 -1.07 16.80 -15.04
CA ILE A 20 -1.23 16.85 -13.58
C ILE A 20 -0.04 17.56 -12.92
N LEU A 21 1.18 17.28 -13.39
CA LEU A 21 2.44 17.76 -12.81
C LEU A 21 2.53 19.30 -12.69
N PRO A 22 2.17 20.10 -13.71
CA PRO A 22 2.24 21.57 -13.61
C PRO A 22 1.37 22.16 -12.49
N THR A 23 0.32 21.43 -12.09
CA THR A 23 -0.53 21.83 -10.95
C THR A 23 0.09 21.39 -9.63
N LEU A 24 0.63 20.17 -9.56
CA LEU A 24 1.27 19.64 -8.35
C LEU A 24 2.56 20.37 -7.97
N ASP A 25 3.34 20.83 -8.96
CA ASP A 25 4.61 21.53 -8.72
C ASP A 25 4.43 22.93 -8.11
N ARG A 26 3.19 23.44 -8.05
CA ARG A 26 2.86 24.69 -7.35
C ARG A 26 2.76 24.53 -5.83
N PHE A 27 2.77 23.30 -5.34
CA PHE A 27 2.60 23.00 -3.93
C PHE A 27 3.86 22.33 -3.38
N GLU A 28 4.25 22.71 -2.16
CA GLU A 28 5.30 22.01 -1.42
C GLU A 28 4.94 20.54 -1.27
N ARG A 29 5.93 19.64 -1.31
CA ARG A 29 5.70 18.19 -1.15
C ARG A 29 5.68 17.81 0.33
N ASP A 30 6.50 18.47 1.13
CA ASP A 30 6.62 18.26 2.57
C ASP A 30 5.47 18.88 3.34
N SER A 31 4.47 18.06 3.66
CA SER A 31 3.35 18.44 4.52
C SER A 31 2.79 17.22 5.21
N VAL A 32 1.90 17.46 6.17
CA VAL A 32 1.08 16.40 6.75
C VAL A 32 0.27 15.71 5.64
N PRO A 33 0.05 14.40 5.74
CA PRO A 33 -0.70 13.69 4.71
C PRO A 33 -2.09 14.29 4.48
N LEU A 34 -2.43 14.54 3.20
CA LEU A 34 -3.69 15.17 2.82
C LEU A 34 -4.68 14.19 2.18
N VAL A 35 -4.16 13.09 1.64
CA VAL A 35 -4.91 12.02 1.00
C VAL A 35 -4.38 10.67 1.43
N ILE A 36 -5.25 9.66 1.38
CA ILE A 36 -4.90 8.27 1.66
C ILE A 36 -4.82 7.54 0.32
N PHE A 37 -3.71 6.87 0.09
CA PHE A 37 -3.50 5.95 -1.01
C PHE A 37 -3.99 4.56 -0.61
N GLU A 38 -4.98 4.06 -1.34
CA GLU A 38 -5.65 2.78 -1.08
C GLU A 38 -5.40 1.77 -2.21
N ARG A 39 -5.57 0.48 -1.91
CA ARG A 39 -5.42 -0.64 -2.87
C ARG A 39 -6.22 -0.45 -4.16
N ARG A 40 -7.41 0.16 -4.08
CA ARG A 40 -8.25 0.44 -5.26
C ARG A 40 -7.53 1.27 -6.32
N HIS A 41 -6.61 2.15 -5.94
CA HIS A 41 -5.84 2.95 -6.88
C HIS A 41 -4.86 2.06 -7.66
N VAL A 42 -4.10 1.21 -6.97
CA VAL A 42 -3.19 0.25 -7.63
C VAL A 42 -3.96 -0.72 -8.52
N VAL A 43 -5.07 -1.28 -8.03
CA VAL A 43 -5.95 -2.17 -8.82
C VAL A 43 -6.42 -1.50 -10.11
N SER A 44 -6.83 -0.23 -10.04
CA SER A 44 -7.23 0.55 -11.23
C SER A 44 -6.09 0.69 -12.24
N ILE A 45 -4.89 1.02 -11.79
CA ILE A 45 -3.71 1.15 -12.66
C ILE A 45 -3.31 -0.19 -13.29
N LEU A 46 -3.28 -1.28 -12.50
CA LEU A 46 -2.95 -2.60 -13.01
C LEU A 46 -3.96 -3.10 -14.05
N ARG A 47 -5.26 -2.85 -13.85
CA ARG A 47 -6.30 -3.18 -14.84
C ARG A 47 -6.10 -2.42 -16.14
N ARG A 48 -5.90 -1.10 -16.07
CA ARG A 48 -5.62 -0.28 -17.26
C ARG A 48 -4.34 -0.70 -18.00
N TYR A 49 -3.33 -1.17 -17.27
CA TYR A 49 -2.13 -1.77 -17.89
C TYR A 49 -2.44 -3.11 -18.58
N CYS A 50 -3.27 -3.97 -17.97
CA CYS A 50 -3.73 -5.22 -18.60
C CYS A 50 -4.51 -4.95 -19.89
N ASP A 51 -5.38 -3.94 -19.88
CA ASP A 51 -6.23 -3.54 -21.01
C ASP A 51 -5.41 -2.84 -22.12
N GLY A 52 -4.21 -2.33 -21.79
CA GLY A 52 -3.31 -1.65 -22.72
C GLY A 52 -3.48 -0.13 -22.77
N ASP A 53 -4.34 0.44 -21.93
CA ASP A 53 -4.54 1.89 -21.79
C ASP A 53 -3.33 2.60 -21.17
N LEU A 54 -2.55 1.87 -20.37
CA LEU A 54 -1.29 2.33 -19.80
C LEU A 54 -0.16 1.42 -20.24
N ASN A 55 0.97 2.02 -20.58
CA ASN A 55 2.19 1.26 -20.76
C ASN A 55 2.98 1.18 -19.44
N ARG A 56 4.01 0.34 -19.44
CA ARG A 56 4.89 0.10 -18.28
C ARG A 56 5.55 1.38 -17.74
N HIS A 57 5.94 2.27 -18.63
CA HIS A 57 6.59 3.54 -18.28
C HIS A 57 5.59 4.53 -17.64
N ASP A 58 4.32 4.52 -18.07
CA ASP A 58 3.27 5.33 -17.42
C ASP A 58 3.05 4.88 -15.97
N VAL A 59 3.00 3.56 -15.75
CA VAL A 59 2.85 2.96 -14.41
C VAL A 59 4.04 3.29 -13.53
N GLU A 60 5.26 3.14 -14.04
CA GLU A 60 6.50 3.48 -13.33
C GLU A 60 6.55 4.94 -12.90
N ARG A 61 6.32 5.87 -13.83
CA ARG A 61 6.32 7.31 -13.53
C ARG A 61 5.27 7.66 -12.48
N TRP A 62 4.08 7.10 -12.59
CA TRP A 62 3.01 7.30 -11.63
C TRP A 62 3.39 6.81 -10.22
N ALA A 63 3.90 5.58 -10.12
CA ALA A 63 4.29 5.01 -8.83
C ALA A 63 5.44 5.79 -8.19
N SER A 64 6.45 6.15 -8.97
CA SER A 64 7.61 6.94 -8.53
C SER A 64 7.19 8.31 -7.98
N LEU A 65 6.21 8.94 -8.60
CA LEU A 65 5.65 10.21 -8.14
C LEU A 65 4.91 10.07 -6.82
N ILE A 66 4.20 8.96 -6.58
CA ILE A 66 3.50 8.75 -5.30
C ILE A 66 4.51 8.43 -4.18
N VAL A 67 5.48 7.55 -4.45
CA VAL A 67 6.50 7.15 -3.45
C VAL A 67 7.31 8.34 -2.94
N SER A 68 7.60 9.31 -3.83
CA SER A 68 8.39 10.49 -3.49
C SER A 68 7.60 11.60 -2.78
N ARG A 69 6.35 11.34 -2.38
CA ARG A 69 5.46 12.35 -1.77
C ARG A 69 5.15 12.03 -0.31
N SER A 70 5.57 12.92 0.57
CA SER A 70 5.31 12.87 2.02
C SER A 70 3.89 13.31 2.39
N ASP A 71 3.14 13.93 1.47
CA ASP A 71 1.75 14.36 1.66
C ASP A 71 0.69 13.32 1.28
N ILE A 72 1.11 12.06 1.11
CA ILE A 72 0.27 10.90 0.82
C ILE A 72 0.51 9.84 1.90
N ASP A 73 -0.56 9.41 2.57
CA ASP A 73 -0.52 8.31 3.54
C ASP A 73 -0.91 6.97 2.89
N TYR A 74 -0.56 5.86 3.51
CA TYR A 74 -0.86 4.49 3.07
C TYR A 74 -1.83 3.76 4.01
N ASN A 75 -2.36 4.44 5.03
CA ASN A 75 -3.19 3.87 6.09
C ASN A 75 -2.56 2.62 6.74
N SER A 76 -1.24 2.66 6.93
CA SER A 76 -0.42 1.54 7.44
C SER A 76 -0.52 0.23 6.63
N ASP A 77 -1.00 0.27 5.38
CA ASP A 77 -1.07 -0.89 4.49
C ASP A 77 0.34 -1.18 3.92
N ALA A 78 1.05 -2.11 4.57
CA ALA A 78 2.45 -2.40 4.26
C ALA A 78 2.59 -3.07 2.90
N VAL A 79 1.72 -4.04 2.58
CA VAL A 79 1.75 -4.72 1.28
C VAL A 79 1.39 -3.76 0.15
N LEU A 80 0.45 -2.84 0.33
CA LEU A 80 0.18 -1.79 -0.64
C LEU A 80 1.43 -0.95 -0.92
N ARG A 81 2.15 -0.55 0.14
CA ARG A 81 3.37 0.24 0.01
C ARG A 81 4.49 -0.54 -0.68
N GLU A 82 4.69 -1.82 -0.33
CA GLU A 82 5.66 -2.70 -1.00
C GLU A 82 5.34 -2.84 -2.50
N HIS A 83 4.08 -3.10 -2.86
CA HIS A 83 3.66 -3.16 -4.26
C HIS A 83 3.90 -1.84 -5.00
N LEU A 84 3.60 -0.70 -4.38
CA LEU A 84 3.86 0.59 -4.99
C LEU A 84 5.37 0.80 -5.23
N LEU A 85 6.22 0.41 -4.28
CA LEU A 85 7.67 0.47 -4.43
C LEU A 85 8.16 -0.42 -5.58
N GLU A 86 7.65 -1.63 -5.72
CA GLU A 86 7.95 -2.50 -6.87
C GLU A 86 7.54 -1.86 -8.20
N LEU A 87 6.37 -1.21 -8.23
CA LEU A 87 5.86 -0.49 -9.42
C LEU A 87 6.60 0.81 -9.71
N ALA A 88 7.47 1.29 -8.82
CA ALA A 88 8.32 2.46 -9.04
C ALA A 88 9.72 2.09 -9.54
N LEU A 89 10.03 0.79 -9.66
CA LEU A 89 11.32 0.34 -10.17
C LEU A 89 11.46 0.61 -11.68
N PRO A 90 12.65 0.94 -12.19
CA PRO A 90 12.86 1.20 -13.62
C PRO A 90 12.33 0.10 -14.54
N ALA A 91 11.50 0.49 -15.51
CA ALA A 91 10.77 -0.38 -16.43
C ALA A 91 10.00 -1.52 -15.73
N ASN A 92 9.58 -1.36 -14.47
CA ASN A 92 8.87 -2.32 -13.62
C ASN A 92 9.31 -3.78 -13.86
N SER A 93 10.61 -4.05 -13.73
CA SER A 93 11.44 -5.11 -14.33
C SER A 93 10.91 -6.57 -14.46
N GLN A 94 9.76 -6.94 -13.91
CA GLN A 94 9.08 -8.24 -14.15
C GLN A 94 7.55 -8.12 -14.36
N LEU A 95 7.01 -6.90 -14.42
CA LEU A 95 5.58 -6.64 -14.58
C LEU A 95 5.12 -7.12 -15.96
N THR A 96 4.42 -8.25 -16.04
CA THR A 96 3.69 -8.68 -17.25
C THR A 96 2.21 -8.42 -17.06
N ARG A 97 1.39 -8.48 -18.13
CA ARG A 97 -0.07 -8.38 -17.99
C ARG A 97 -0.63 -9.47 -17.07
N GLU A 98 -0.09 -10.69 -17.18
CA GLU A 98 -0.46 -11.79 -16.29
C GLU A 98 -0.15 -11.48 -14.81
N ARG A 99 1.09 -11.02 -14.53
CA ARG A 99 1.49 -10.66 -13.17
C ARG A 99 0.65 -9.50 -12.63
N ALA A 100 0.38 -8.48 -13.46
CA ALA A 100 -0.47 -7.36 -13.10
C ALA A 100 -1.90 -7.82 -12.74
N GLY A 101 -2.48 -8.73 -13.53
CA GLY A 101 -3.78 -9.33 -13.24
C GLY A 101 -3.79 -10.09 -11.91
N LYS A 102 -2.79 -10.94 -11.67
CA LYS A 102 -2.62 -11.68 -10.40
C LYS A 102 -2.47 -10.74 -9.20
N SER A 103 -1.62 -9.71 -9.31
CA SER A 103 -1.46 -8.69 -8.27
C SER A 103 -2.75 -7.92 -8.00
N ALA A 104 -3.53 -7.58 -9.03
CA ALA A 104 -4.79 -6.88 -8.87
C ALA A 104 -5.83 -7.74 -8.12
N VAL A 105 -5.91 -9.03 -8.43
CA VAL A 105 -6.77 -9.99 -7.71
C VAL A 105 -6.32 -10.12 -6.26
N ALA A 106 -5.02 -10.34 -6.01
CA ALA A 106 -4.48 -10.48 -4.66
C ALA A 106 -4.71 -9.24 -3.78
N LEU A 107 -4.68 -8.04 -4.36
CA LEU A 107 -4.98 -6.79 -3.63
C LEU A 107 -6.48 -6.65 -3.27
N ILE A 108 -7.37 -7.22 -4.07
CA ILE A 108 -8.83 -7.24 -3.82
C ILE A 108 -9.16 -8.28 -2.75
N GLU A 109 -8.57 -9.46 -2.84
CA GLU A 109 -8.85 -10.61 -1.96
C GLU A 109 -8.05 -10.57 -0.66
N GLY A 110 -6.95 -9.83 -0.62
CA GLY A 110 -6.09 -9.71 0.55
C GLY A 110 -6.78 -9.07 1.77
N PRO A 111 -6.23 -9.27 2.98
CA PRO A 111 -6.83 -8.80 4.22
C PRO A 111 -6.92 -7.27 4.23
N THR A 112 -8.02 -6.71 4.73
CA THR A 112 -8.15 -5.25 4.88
C THR A 112 -7.25 -4.73 6.00
N ALA A 113 -6.84 -3.46 5.96
CA ALA A 113 -6.07 -2.83 7.04
C ALA A 113 -6.71 -3.01 8.42
N LYS A 114 -8.05 -2.97 8.50
CA LYS A 114 -8.79 -3.24 9.74
C LYS A 114 -8.66 -4.68 10.21
N ALA A 115 -8.66 -5.65 9.29
CA ALA A 115 -8.45 -7.06 9.62
C ALA A 115 -7.01 -7.30 10.09
N VAL A 116 -6.03 -6.66 9.45
CA VAL A 116 -4.62 -6.68 9.87
C VAL A 116 -4.48 -6.12 11.28
N GLU A 117 -5.02 -4.93 11.55
CA GLU A 117 -4.96 -4.32 12.89
C GLU A 117 -5.62 -5.21 13.97
N ALA A 118 -6.79 -5.78 13.66
CA ALA A 118 -7.48 -6.68 14.59
C ALA A 118 -6.66 -7.93 14.90
N ALA A 119 -6.09 -8.57 13.88
CA ALA A 119 -5.22 -9.73 14.06
C ALA A 119 -3.92 -9.36 14.79
N ALA A 120 -3.36 -8.17 14.51
CA ALA A 120 -2.14 -7.68 15.13
C ALA A 120 -2.35 -7.45 16.63
N ARG A 121 -3.49 -6.88 17.02
CA ARG A 121 -3.87 -6.75 18.44
C ARG A 121 -3.98 -8.10 19.15
N VAL A 122 -4.55 -9.11 18.50
CA VAL A 122 -4.67 -10.46 19.07
C VAL A 122 -3.30 -11.11 19.22
N LEU A 123 -2.50 -11.13 18.14
CA LEU A 123 -1.13 -11.65 18.19
C LEU A 123 -0.32 -10.92 19.26
N HIS A 124 -0.57 -9.61 19.39
CA HIS A 124 0.15 -8.80 20.34
C HIS A 124 -0.17 -9.18 21.79
N TYR A 125 -1.45 -9.32 22.08
CA TYR A 125 -1.93 -9.75 23.38
C TYR A 125 -1.41 -11.14 23.75
N GLU A 126 -1.49 -12.11 22.83
CA GLU A 126 -1.03 -13.47 23.09
C GLU A 126 0.49 -13.55 23.27
N GLY A 127 1.25 -12.77 22.49
CA GLY A 127 2.70 -12.68 22.64
C GLY A 127 3.14 -12.19 24.03
N LEU A 128 2.47 -11.17 24.58
CA LEU A 128 2.68 -10.74 25.97
C LEU A 128 2.30 -11.83 26.97
N ARG A 129 1.12 -12.41 26.80
CA ARG A 129 0.58 -13.42 27.73
C ARG A 129 1.50 -14.65 27.84
N HIS A 130 2.10 -15.04 26.73
CA HIS A 130 2.96 -16.22 26.65
C HIS A 130 4.45 -15.91 26.80
N GLY A 131 4.82 -14.64 27.02
CA GLY A 131 6.22 -14.23 27.20
C GLY A 131 7.08 -14.43 25.94
N TRP A 132 6.47 -14.37 24.75
CA TRP A 132 7.20 -14.44 23.48
C TRP A 132 8.08 -13.21 23.25
N TRP A 133 7.79 -12.13 23.96
CA TRP A 133 8.50 -10.87 23.85
C TRP A 133 9.16 -10.55 25.16
N ASP A 134 10.31 -9.89 25.06
CA ASP A 134 11.04 -9.41 26.23
C ASP A 134 10.22 -8.35 26.98
N THR A 135 10.65 -8.01 28.20
CA THR A 135 9.99 -7.16 29.23
C THR A 135 9.43 -5.78 28.82
N TYR A 136 9.46 -5.41 27.54
CA TYR A 136 8.84 -4.21 27.00
C TYR A 136 7.31 -4.34 26.95
N THR A 137 6.68 -3.94 28.05
CA THR A 137 5.24 -4.05 28.35
C THR A 137 4.45 -2.86 27.82
N LYS A 138 4.63 -2.50 26.54
CA LYS A 138 3.72 -1.54 25.89
C LYS A 138 2.53 -2.29 25.34
N SER A 139 1.34 -1.73 25.49
CA SER A 139 0.16 -2.13 24.72
C SER A 139 0.38 -1.87 23.23
N TYR A 140 -0.43 -2.49 22.38
CA TYR A 140 -0.38 -2.27 20.93
C TYR A 140 -0.55 -0.78 20.55
N ASP A 141 -1.39 -0.06 21.29
CA ASP A 141 -1.61 1.39 21.07
C ASP A 141 -0.42 2.23 21.55
N GLU A 142 0.28 1.83 22.61
CA GLU A 142 1.51 2.49 23.06
C GLU A 142 2.68 2.21 22.13
N LEU A 143 2.75 1.01 21.53
CA LEU A 143 3.69 0.71 20.45
C LEU A 143 3.44 1.66 19.27
N ALA A 144 2.17 1.84 18.87
CA ALA A 144 1.79 2.75 17.81
C ALA A 144 2.25 4.20 18.05
N ALA A 145 2.13 4.67 19.29
CA ALA A 145 2.45 6.04 19.66
C ALA A 145 3.96 6.30 19.82
N THR A 146 4.72 5.29 20.24
CA THR A 146 6.13 5.47 20.64
C THR A 146 7.13 4.90 19.65
N ASP A 147 6.72 3.94 18.83
CA ASP A 147 7.51 3.35 17.76
C ASP A 147 6.63 3.08 16.52
N PRO A 148 6.33 4.13 15.74
CA PRO A 148 5.53 3.98 14.52
C PRO A 148 6.15 3.06 13.47
N ILE A 149 7.48 2.96 13.43
CA ILE A 149 8.21 2.09 12.50
C ILE A 149 8.03 0.63 12.94
N GLY A 150 8.28 0.33 14.22
CA GLY A 150 8.07 -1.01 14.77
C GLY A 150 6.62 -1.49 14.63
N LYS A 151 5.64 -0.60 14.83
CA LYS A 151 4.23 -0.91 14.53
C LYS A 151 4.02 -1.26 13.06
N PHE A 152 4.55 -0.47 12.13
CA PHE A 152 4.40 -0.72 10.70
C PHE A 152 4.99 -2.08 10.30
N GLU A 153 6.16 -2.42 10.81
CA GLU A 153 6.80 -3.72 10.55
C GLU A 153 6.00 -4.88 11.14
N PHE A 154 5.48 -4.73 12.36
CA PHE A 154 4.65 -5.72 13.03
C PHE A 154 3.33 -5.97 12.29
N ASP A 155 2.64 -4.91 11.85
CA ASP A 155 1.44 -5.02 11.05
C ASP A 155 1.72 -5.71 9.70
N GLY A 156 2.85 -5.38 9.06
CA GLY A 156 3.27 -6.05 7.82
C GLY A 156 3.55 -7.55 7.99
N LEU A 157 4.06 -7.98 9.15
CA LEU A 157 4.20 -9.40 9.48
C LEU A 157 2.83 -10.08 9.55
N VAL A 158 1.90 -9.50 10.32
CA VAL A 158 0.54 -10.02 10.51
C VAL A 158 -0.21 -10.08 9.18
N GLU A 159 -0.05 -9.06 8.35
CA GLU A 159 -0.63 -9.01 7.01
C GLU A 159 -0.14 -10.18 6.14
N ARG A 160 1.17 -10.48 6.14
CA ARG A 160 1.72 -11.65 5.42
C ARG A 160 1.17 -12.97 5.97
N MET A 161 0.98 -13.09 7.28
CA MET A 161 0.37 -14.29 7.88
C MET A 161 -1.08 -14.48 7.40
N LEU A 162 -1.88 -13.43 7.40
CA LEU A 162 -3.26 -13.47 6.90
C LEU A 162 -3.32 -13.79 5.40
N MET A 163 -2.42 -13.22 4.60
CA MET A 163 -2.32 -13.57 3.17
C MET A 163 -1.96 -15.04 2.95
N ALA A 164 -1.07 -15.60 3.78
CA ALA A 164 -0.73 -17.02 3.70
C ALA A 164 -1.95 -17.91 4.05
N ALA A 165 -2.74 -17.53 5.05
CA ALA A 165 -3.96 -18.24 5.40
C ALA A 165 -5.00 -18.21 4.26
N ILE A 166 -5.23 -17.05 3.66
CA ILE A 166 -6.15 -16.91 2.51
C ILE A 166 -5.70 -17.79 1.33
N ARG A 167 -4.40 -17.84 1.04
CA ARG A 167 -3.87 -18.69 -0.05
C ARG A 167 -4.12 -20.17 0.21
N ALA A 168 -3.92 -20.64 1.45
CA ALA A 168 -4.19 -22.03 1.81
C ALA A 168 -5.66 -22.41 1.61
N GLU A 169 -6.60 -21.52 1.95
CA GLU A 169 -8.04 -21.75 1.71
C GLU A 169 -8.39 -21.82 0.23
N THR A 170 -7.72 -21.05 -0.62
CA THR A 170 -7.93 -21.06 -2.07
C THR A 170 -7.36 -22.32 -2.72
N ASP A 171 -6.19 -22.79 -2.26
CA ASP A 171 -5.55 -24.01 -2.77
C ASP A 171 -6.30 -25.28 -2.36
N ASP A 172 -6.91 -25.31 -1.17
CA ASP A 172 -7.74 -26.44 -0.70
C ASP A 172 -9.10 -26.57 -1.43
N ASN A 173 -9.51 -25.53 -2.18
CA ASN A 173 -10.78 -25.47 -2.92
C ASN A 173 -10.62 -25.68 -4.44
N GLN A 174 -9.42 -26.04 -4.93
CA GLN A 174 -9.13 -26.40 -6.34
C GLN A 174 -8.94 -27.90 -6.52
#